data_AF-A0A2G9T905-F1
#
_entry.id   AF-A0A2G9T905-F1
#
_cell.length_a   1.000
_cell.length_b   1.000
_cell.length_c   1.000
_cell.angle_alpha   90.00
_cell.angle_beta   90.00
_cell.angle_gamma   90.00
#
_symmetry.space_group_name_H-M   'P 1'
#
loop_
_entity.id
_entity.type
_entity.pdbx_description
1 polymer ?
#
loop_
_entity_poly.entity_id
_entity_poly.type
_entity_poly.pdbx_seq_one_letter_code
_entity_poly.pdbx_strand_id
1 'polypeptide(L)' 'MSSLSDVLLSKIDAIFVMGVSGSGKTTAGSQLADSLGWQYKDGDDFHSDANVAKMKS' A
#
# COMPACT_ATOMS: atom_id res chain seq x y z
N MET A 1 -27.40 -8.56 -3.33
CA MET A 1 -27.11 -8.68 -1.89
C MET A 1 -25.62 -8.48 -1.74
N SER A 2 -25.18 -7.33 -1.23
CA SER A 2 -23.76 -7.09 -0.94
C SER A 2 -23.29 -8.10 0.10
N SER A 3 -22.16 -8.75 -0.16
CA SER A 3 -21.54 -9.72 0.73
C SER A 3 -21.13 -9.05 2.05
N LEU A 4 -21.09 -9.81 3.15
CA LEU A 4 -20.57 -9.32 4.44
C LEU A 4 -19.14 -8.79 4.30
N SER A 5 -18.36 -9.33 3.36
CA SER A 5 -17.03 -8.83 2.98
C SER A 5 -17.07 -7.42 2.37
N ASP A 6 -18.09 -7.12 1.55
CA ASP A 6 -18.24 -5.81 0.90
C ASP A 6 -18.56 -4.72 1.93
N VAL A 7 -19.34 -5.07 2.98
CA VAL A 7 -19.70 -4.15 4.06
C VAL A 7 -18.53 -3.90 5.02
N LEU A 8 -17.72 -4.91 5.33
CA LEU A 8 -16.54 -4.74 6.19
C LEU A 8 -15.43 -3.94 5.52
N LEU A 9 -15.24 -4.10 4.21
CA LEU A 9 -14.33 -3.26 3.42
C LEU A 9 -14.85 -1.83 3.23
N SER A 10 -16.16 -1.58 3.34
CA SER A 10 -16.74 -0.22 3.23
C SER A 10 -16.26 0.78 4.28
N LYS A 11 -15.46 0.33 5.27
CA LYS A 11 -14.92 1.15 6.37
C LYS A 11 -13.40 1.26 6.38
N ILE A 12 -12.71 0.67 5.41
CA ILE A 12 -11.25 0.75 5.31
C ILE A 12 -10.91 1.68 4.15
N ASP A 13 -10.24 2.79 4.46
CA ASP A 13 -9.82 3.77 3.45
C ASP A 13 -8.38 3.52 2.94
N ALA A 14 -7.57 2.79 3.72
CA ALA A 14 -6.16 2.52 3.39
C ALA A 14 -5.63 1.26 4.06
N ILE A 15 -4.68 0.59 3.39
CA ILE A 15 -3.93 -0.56 3.91
C ILE A 15 -2.43 -0.27 3.74
N PHE A 16 -1.65 -0.41 4.82
CA PHE A 16 -0.20 -0.25 4.80
C PHE A 16 0.49 -1.61 4.86
N VAL A 17 1.28 -1.92 3.82
CA VAL A 17 2.09 -3.15 3.77
C VAL A 17 3.51 -2.83 4.24
N MET A 18 3.85 -3.26 5.46
CA MET A 18 5.15 -2.98 6.08
C MET A 18 6.03 -4.23 6.18
N GLY A 19 7.34 -4.06 6.38
CA GLY A 19 8.31 -5.16 6.41
C GLY A 19 9.73 -4.75 6.03
N VAL A 20 10.69 -5.64 6.28
CA VAL A 20 12.12 -5.41 5.99
C VAL A 20 12.42 -5.33 4.49
N SER A 21 13.58 -4.77 4.12
CA SER A 21 14.01 -4.73 2.72
C SER A 21 14.11 -6.15 2.14
N GLY A 22 13.69 -6.33 0.88
CA GLY A 22 13.67 -7.65 0.22
C GLY A 22 12.52 -8.59 0.62
N SER A 23 11.62 -8.21 1.54
CA SER A 23 10.50 -9.07 1.96
C SER A 23 9.33 -9.16 0.97
N GLY A 24 9.44 -8.55 -0.21
CA GLY A 24 8.40 -8.61 -1.25
C GLY A 24 7.17 -7.72 -1.03
N LYS A 25 7.28 -6.65 -0.23
CA LYS A 25 6.16 -5.72 0.07
C LYS A 25 5.49 -5.17 -1.18
N THR A 26 6.29 -4.71 -2.15
CA THR A 26 5.80 -4.16 -3.42
C THR A 26 4.95 -5.19 -4.16
N THR A 27 5.45 -6.42 -4.30
CA THR A 27 4.76 -7.52 -4.95
C THR A 27 3.44 -7.89 -4.27
N ALA A 28 3.43 -7.93 -2.93
CA ALA A 28 2.22 -8.23 -2.16
C ALA A 28 1.20 -7.07 -2.22
N GLY A 29 1.67 -5.82 -2.12
CA GLY A 29 0.84 -4.62 -2.15
C GLY A 29 0.15 -4.42 -3.51
N SER A 30 0.87 -4.62 -4.61
CA SER A 30 0.29 -4.54 -5.96
C SER A 30 -0.80 -5.59 -6.18
N GLN A 31 -0.54 -6.86 -5.84
CA GLN A 31 -1.53 -7.94 -6.00
C GLN A 31 -2.77 -7.75 -5.10
N LEU A 32 -2.57 -7.22 -3.89
CA LEU A 32 -3.67 -6.91 -2.98
C LEU A 32 -4.53 -5.77 -3.53
N ALA A 33 -3.91 -4.71 -4.06
CA ALA A 33 -4.61 -3.60 -4.69
C ALA A 33 -5.41 -4.07 -5.91
N ASP A 34 -4.80 -4.89 -6.78
CA ASP A 34 -5.48 -5.47 -7.94
C ASP A 34 -6.70 -6.32 -7.54
N SER A 35 -6.56 -7.12 -6.49
CA SER A 35 -7.65 -7.99 -5.98
C SER A 35 -8.81 -7.20 -5.37
N LEU A 36 -8.53 -6.03 -4.80
CA LEU A 36 -9.53 -5.15 -4.18
C LEU A 36 -10.07 -4.09 -5.16
N GLY A 37 -9.47 -3.95 -6.34
CA GLY A 37 -9.76 -2.85 -7.27
C GLY A 37 -9.31 -1.48 -6.74
N TRP A 38 -8.29 -1.45 -5.90
CA TRP A 38 -7.75 -0.25 -5.25
C TRP A 38 -6.47 0.23 -5.94
N GLN A 39 -6.05 1.46 -5.63
CA GLN A 39 -4.77 1.98 -6.10
C GLN A 39 -3.64 1.55 -5.17
N TYR A 40 -2.56 1.00 -5.75
CA TYR A 40 -1.28 0.84 -5.06
C TYR A 40 -0.48 2.14 -5.13
N LYS A 41 0.11 2.56 -3.99
CA LYS A 41 1.11 3.62 -3.91
C LYS A 41 2.30 3.13 -3.12
N ASP A 42 3.50 3.51 -3.54
CA ASP A 42 4.68 3.19 -2.75
C ASP A 42 4.73 4.09 -1.51
N GLY A 43 5.12 3.53 -0.38
CA GLY A 43 5.32 4.29 0.85
C GLY A 43 6.45 5.31 0.71
N ASP A 44 7.40 5.02 -0.18
CA ASP A 44 8.54 5.89 -0.43
C ASP A 44 8.15 7.21 -1.12
N ASP A 45 7.03 7.23 -1.85
CA ASP A 45 6.50 8.41 -2.54
C ASP A 45 5.93 9.48 -1.59
N PHE A 46 5.72 9.13 -0.31
CA PHE A 46 5.21 10.04 0.71
C PHE A 46 6.32 10.73 1.52
N HIS A 47 7.59 10.48 1.20
CA HIS A 47 8.69 11.23 1.81
C HIS A 47 8.69 12.66 1.32
N SER A 48 8.94 13.61 2.23
CA SER A 48 9.28 14.97 1.83
C SER A 48 10.55 14.98 0.98
N ASP A 49 10.65 15.91 0.03
CA ASP A 49 11.81 16.05 -0.87
C ASP A 49 13.15 16.08 -0.09
N ALA A 50 13.13 16.65 1.11
CA ALA A 50 14.28 16.70 2.03
C ALA A 50 14.75 15.31 2.51
N ASN A 51 13.84 14.35 2.70
CA ASN A 51 14.17 12.98 3.11
C ASN A 51 14.58 12.12 1.91
N VAL A 52 14.00 12.35 0.73
CA VAL A 52 14.45 11.71 -0.53
C VAL A 52 15.89 12.11 -0.86
N ALA A 53 16.24 13.39 -0.66
CA ALA A 53 17.59 13.89 -0.86
C ALA A 53 18.63 13.19 0.05
N LYS A 54 18.27 12.86 1.29
CA LYS A 54 19.15 12.11 2.22
C LYS A 54 19.34 10.65 1.83
N MET A 55 18.41 10.04 1.11
CA MET A 55 18.52 8.65 0.66
C MET A 55 19.32 8.49 -0.65
N LYS A 56 19.62 9.60 -1.36
CA LYS A 56 20.40 9.59 -2.62
C LYS A 56 21.92 9.76 -2.44
N SER A 57 22.46 9.82 -1.21
CA SER A 57 23.90 10.01 -0.93
C SER A 57 24.59 8.76 -0.41
#